data_AF-A0A967L8C5-F1
#
_entry.id   AF-A0A967L8C5-F1
#
_cell.length_a   1.000
_cell.length_b   1.000
_cell.length_c   1.000
_cell.angle_alpha   90.00
_cell.angle_beta   90.00
_cell.angle_gamma   90.00
#
_symmetry.space_group_name_H-M   'P 1'
#
loop_
_entity.id
_entity.type
_entity.pdbx_description
1 polymer ?
#
loop_
_entity_poly.entity_id
_entity_poly.type
_entity_poly.pdbx_seq_one_letter_code
_entity_poly.pdbx_strand_id
1 'polypeptide(L)'
;MEPAAFQARVAEFIEDYQVGTDQGLPVVAPPPGSDVYLQGSMWAWIPVLQLERGAEYILHLSSIDVNHGFNLYPLNVNFQVVPGYDYGL
;
A
#
# COMPACT_ATOMS: atom_id res chain seq x y z
N MET A 1 10.50 9.85 -2.15
CA MET A 1 10.57 8.98 -3.34
C MET A 1 9.77 9.64 -4.46
N GLU A 2 10.27 9.65 -5.70
CA GLU A 2 9.48 10.18 -6.82
C GLU A 2 8.19 9.36 -7.02
N PRO A 3 7.02 9.99 -7.26
CA PRO A 3 5.73 9.29 -7.44
C PRO A 3 5.77 8.12 -8.41
N ALA A 4 6.40 8.30 -9.57
CA ALA A 4 6.52 7.26 -10.59
C ALA A 4 7.38 6.06 -10.11
N ALA A 5 8.38 6.30 -9.25
CA ALA A 5 9.19 5.22 -8.69
C ALA A 5 8.38 4.40 -7.66
N PHE A 6 7.56 5.07 -6.84
CA PHE A 6 6.68 4.36 -5.90
C PHE A 6 5.63 3.54 -6.65
N GLN A 7 5.04 4.09 -7.72
CA GLN A 7 4.11 3.37 -8.56
C GLN A 7 4.73 2.12 -9.20
N ALA A 8 5.96 2.23 -9.71
CA ALA A 8 6.67 1.08 -10.28
C ALA A 8 6.93 0.00 -9.21
N ARG A 9 7.29 0.40 -7.99
CA ARG A 9 7.50 -0.53 -6.86
C ARG A 9 6.22 -1.26 -6.45
N VAL A 10 5.09 -0.56 -6.44
CA VAL A 10 3.77 -1.15 -6.18
C VAL A 10 3.39 -2.13 -7.29
N ALA A 11 3.68 -1.82 -8.54
CA ALA A 11 3.42 -2.73 -9.67
C ALA A 11 4.25 -4.02 -9.57
N GLU A 12 5.54 -3.94 -9.26
CA GLU A 12 6.42 -5.10 -8.99
C GLU A 12 5.87 -5.94 -7.83
N PHE A 13 5.50 -5.28 -6.73
CA PHE A 13 4.92 -5.94 -5.56
C PHE A 13 3.60 -6.68 -5.88
N ILE A 14 2.75 -6.10 -6.73
CA ILE A 14 1.53 -6.76 -7.20
C ILE A 14 1.88 -7.96 -8.07
N GLU A 15 2.80 -7.81 -9.03
CA GLU A 15 3.22 -8.89 -9.92
C GLU A 15 3.76 -10.11 -9.14
N ASP A 16 4.58 -9.87 -8.12
CA ASP A 16 5.22 -10.93 -7.34
C ASP A 16 4.26 -11.69 -6.43
N TYR A 17 3.25 -11.01 -5.87
CA TYR A 17 2.47 -11.54 -4.74
C TYR A 17 0.95 -11.52 -4.95
N GLN A 18 0.46 -11.20 -6.15
CA GLN A 18 -0.98 -11.24 -6.43
C GLN A 18 -1.52 -12.67 -6.37
N VAL A 19 -2.58 -12.86 -5.58
CA VAL A 19 -3.27 -14.15 -5.40
C VAL A 19 -4.70 -14.15 -5.94
N GLY A 20 -5.20 -12.98 -6.36
CA GLY A 20 -6.53 -12.86 -6.93
C GLY A 20 -6.94 -11.42 -7.16
N THR A 21 -8.25 -11.19 -7.21
CA THR A 21 -8.85 -9.85 -7.35
C THR A 21 -10.08 -9.73 -6.47
N ASP A 22 -10.32 -8.56 -5.91
CA ASP A 22 -11.56 -8.17 -5.23
C ASP A 22 -12.11 -6.91 -5.88
N GLN A 23 -13.33 -6.98 -6.43
CA GLN A 23 -13.97 -5.85 -7.15
C GLN A 23 -13.10 -5.23 -8.26
N GLY A 24 -12.24 -6.05 -8.89
CA GLY A 24 -11.30 -5.60 -9.92
C GLY A 24 -9.99 -5.02 -9.41
N LEU A 25 -9.79 -4.91 -8.09
CA LEU A 25 -8.52 -4.56 -7.47
C LEU A 25 -7.67 -5.81 -7.22
N PRO A 26 -6.35 -5.79 -7.46
CA PRO A 26 -5.46 -6.89 -7.10
C PRO A 26 -5.52 -7.18 -5.60
N VAL A 27 -5.62 -8.46 -5.24
CA VAL A 27 -5.44 -8.95 -3.86
C VAL A 27 -4.04 -9.53 -3.77
N VAL A 28 -3.24 -9.02 -2.84
CA VAL A 28 -1.82 -9.33 -2.72
C VAL A 28 -1.53 -9.92 -1.34
N ALA A 29 -0.83 -11.06 -1.32
CA ALA A 29 -0.54 -11.83 -0.11
C ALA A 29 0.97 -12.16 -0.01
N PRO A 30 1.79 -11.21 0.49
CA PRO A 30 3.22 -11.41 0.66
C PRO A 30 3.53 -12.24 1.92
N PRO A 31 4.72 -12.85 2.03
CA PRO A 31 5.10 -13.61 3.22
C PRO A 31 5.28 -12.70 4.45
N PRO A 32 5.05 -13.22 5.68
CA PRO A 32 5.34 -12.51 6.93
C PRO A 32 6.74 -11.90 6.99
N GLY A 33 6.86 -10.70 7.58
CA GLY A 33 8.13 -9.99 7.71
C GLY A 33 8.56 -9.19 6.48
N SER A 34 7.74 -9.17 5.43
CA SER A 34 8.02 -8.42 4.20
C SER A 34 7.67 -6.93 4.31
N ASP A 35 8.35 -6.11 3.51
CA ASP A 35 7.87 -4.79 3.13
C ASP A 35 6.62 -4.91 2.24
N VAL A 36 5.57 -4.17 2.58
CA VAL A 36 4.31 -4.14 1.83
C VAL A 36 4.01 -2.74 1.36
N TYR A 37 3.44 -2.60 0.16
CA TYR A 37 3.28 -1.29 -0.47
C TYR A 37 1.81 -0.98 -0.69
N LEU A 38 1.38 0.22 -0.30
CA LEU A 38 0.04 0.74 -0.53
C LEU A 38 0.12 2.11 -1.20
N GLN A 39 -0.46 2.21 -2.40
CA GLN A 39 -0.51 3.41 -3.20
C GLN A 39 -1.84 4.13 -3.03
N GLY A 40 -1.77 5.42 -2.69
CA GLY A 40 -2.88 6.35 -2.79
C GLY A 40 -2.93 7.01 -4.16
N SER A 41 -4.12 6.99 -4.76
CA SER A 41 -4.46 7.76 -5.96
C SER A 41 -5.86 8.35 -5.78
N MET A 42 -6.24 9.28 -6.64
CA MET A 42 -7.59 9.85 -6.65
C MET A 42 -8.62 8.72 -6.61
N TRP A 43 -9.41 8.72 -5.54
CA TRP A 43 -10.54 7.82 -5.30
C TRP A 43 -10.20 6.36 -4.95
N ALA A 44 -8.93 5.96 -4.89
CA ALA A 44 -8.58 4.55 -4.64
C ALA A 44 -7.24 4.36 -3.91
N TRP A 45 -7.21 3.31 -3.10
CA TRP A 45 -5.99 2.70 -2.55
C TRP A 45 -5.77 1.35 -3.22
N ILE A 46 -4.55 1.07 -3.65
CA ILE A 46 -4.19 -0.21 -4.27
C ILE A 46 -2.84 -0.73 -3.74
N PRO A 47 -2.65 -2.05 -3.63
CA PRO A 47 -3.62 -3.14 -3.78
C PRO A 47 -4.44 -3.41 -2.49
N VAL A 48 -5.31 -4.42 -2.53
CA VAL A 48 -5.90 -5.01 -1.31
C VAL A 48 -4.86 -5.92 -0.66
N LEU A 49 -4.44 -5.60 0.56
CA LEU A 49 -3.45 -6.38 1.32
C LEU A 49 -4.13 -7.50 2.11
N GLN A 50 -3.81 -8.75 1.79
CA GLN A 50 -4.21 -9.92 2.56
C GLN A 50 -3.04 -10.35 3.46
N LEU A 51 -3.07 -9.92 4.71
CA LEU A 51 -1.97 -10.14 5.67
C LEU A 51 -2.29 -11.26 6.67
N GLU A 52 -1.26 -11.98 7.10
CA GLU A 52 -1.39 -13.00 8.14
C GLU A 52 -1.59 -12.39 9.54
N ARG A 53 -2.54 -12.96 10.30
CA ARG A 53 -2.84 -12.50 11.67
C ARG A 53 -1.65 -12.78 12.60
N GLY A 54 -1.18 -11.75 13.29
CA GLY A 54 -0.10 -11.86 14.28
C GLY A 54 1.30 -11.80 13.67
N ALA A 55 1.40 -11.59 12.36
CA ALA A 55 2.67 -11.31 11.69
C ALA A 55 2.96 -9.79 11.67
N GLU A 56 4.25 -9.47 11.54
CA GLU A 56 4.74 -8.11 11.38
C GLU A 56 5.10 -7.85 9.91
N TYR A 57 4.86 -6.62 9.46
CA TYR A 57 5.16 -6.12 8.12
C TYR A 57 5.57 -4.65 8.26
N ILE A 58 6.37 -4.15 7.32
CA ILE A 58 6.61 -2.70 7.20
C ILE A 58 5.71 -2.19 6.08
N LEU A 59 4.77 -1.32 6.42
CA LEU A 59 3.87 -0.72 5.44
C LEU A 59 4.49 0.54 4.85
N HIS A 60 4.87 0.45 3.58
CA HIS A 60 5.21 1.58 2.73
C HIS A 60 3.95 2.21 2.15
N LEU A 61 3.76 3.49 2.42
CA LEU A 61 2.57 4.24 2.03
C LEU A 61 2.99 5.51 1.31
N SER A 62 2.41 5.78 0.14
CA SER A 62 2.63 7.02 -0.60
C SER A 62 1.44 7.38 -1.48
N SER A 63 1.39 8.63 -1.93
CA SER A 63 0.47 9.08 -2.96
C SER A 63 1.23 9.36 -4.26
N ILE A 64 0.57 9.09 -5.39
CA ILE A 64 1.13 9.39 -6.71
C ILE A 64 0.60 10.67 -7.35
N ASP A 65 -0.36 11.37 -6.71
CA ASP A 65 -1.06 12.50 -7.31
C ASP A 65 -1.27 13.71 -6.39
N VAL A 66 -2.14 13.61 -5.38
CA VAL A 66 -2.53 14.72 -4.48
C VAL A 66 -2.43 14.30 -3.02
N ASN A 67 -2.59 15.23 -2.09
CA ASN A 67 -2.63 14.87 -0.66
C ASN A 67 -3.89 14.04 -0.36
N HIS A 68 -3.74 12.94 0.37
CA HIS A 68 -4.83 12.08 0.84
C HIS A 68 -4.82 11.91 2.36
N GLY A 69 -6.00 11.70 2.94
CA GLY A 69 -6.12 11.21 4.31
C GLY A 69 -6.10 9.69 4.34
N PHE A 70 -5.25 9.10 5.17
CA PHE A 70 -5.24 7.66 5.43
C PHE A 70 -5.58 7.39 6.90
N ASN A 71 -6.49 6.45 7.12
CA ASN A 71 -6.87 5.98 8.46
C ASN A 71 -6.98 4.46 8.43
N LEU A 72 -6.34 3.77 9.39
CA LEU A 72 -6.40 2.32 9.51
C LEU A 72 -7.18 1.90 10.76
N TYR A 73 -8.49 1.72 10.63
CA TYR A 73 -9.34 1.26 11.74
C TYR A 73 -9.18 -0.25 12.00
N PRO A 74 -9.20 -0.73 13.28
CA PRO A 74 -9.41 0.01 14.53
C PRO A 74 -8.13 0.61 15.15
N LEU A 75 -7.00 0.58 14.46
CA LEU A 75 -5.76 1.15 14.95
C LEU A 75 -5.81 2.69 14.89
N ASN A 76 -5.15 3.37 15.83
CA ASN A 76 -5.06 4.83 15.80
C ASN A 76 -3.90 5.30 14.91
N VAL A 77 -3.95 4.88 13.64
CA VAL A 77 -2.98 5.22 12.60
C VAL A 77 -3.67 6.18 11.64
N ASN A 78 -3.23 7.44 11.62
CA ASN A 78 -3.86 8.51 10.85
C ASN A 78 -2.81 9.45 10.25
N PHE A 79 -2.77 9.56 8.93
CA PHE A 79 -1.73 10.29 8.20
C PHE A 79 -2.32 11.18 7.10
N GLN A 80 -1.65 12.31 6.88
CA GLN A 80 -1.70 13.00 5.59
C GLN A 80 -0.61 12.39 4.69
N VAL A 81 -1.04 11.76 3.61
CA VAL A 81 -0.16 11.07 2.66
C VAL A 81 0.02 11.97 1.46
N VAL A 82 1.19 12.60 1.35
CA VAL A 82 1.51 13.55 0.27
C VAL A 82 2.42 12.92 -0.79
N PRO A 83 2.27 13.30 -2.07
CA PRO A 83 3.17 12.85 -3.13
C PRO A 83 4.62 13.23 -2.86
N GLY A 84 5.55 12.35 -3.26
CA GLY A 84 6.99 12.56 -3.06
C GLY A 84 7.55 11.98 -1.75
N TYR A 85 6.69 11.51 -0.84
CA TYR A 85 7.08 10.91 0.45
C TYR A 85 6.76 9.42 0.47
N ASP A 86 7.65 8.63 1.05
CA ASP A 86 7.43 7.20 1.31
C ASP A 86 7.43 7.02 2.83
N TYR A 87 6.25 6.75 3.40
CA TYR A 87 6.08 6.56 4.83
C TYR A 87 6.23 5.07 5.14
N GLY A 88 7.17 4.69 6.00
CA GLY A 88 7.27 3.34 6.56
C GLY A 88 6.60 3.28 7.94
N LEU A 89 5.60 2.42 8.10
CA LEU A 89 4.80 2.21 9.32
C LEU A 89 4.94 0.80 9.86
#